data_AF-A0A7S4C7S3-F1
#
_entry.id   AF-A0A7S4C7S3-F1
#
_cell.length_a   1.000
_cell.length_b   1.000
_cell.length_c   1.000
_cell.angle_alpha   90.00
_cell.angle_beta   90.00
_cell.angle_gamma   90.00
#
_symmetry.space_group_name_H-M   'P 1'
#
loop_
_entity.id
_entity.type
_entity.pdbx_description
1 polymer ?
#
loop_
_entity_poly.entity_id
_entity_poly.type
_entity_poly.pdbx_seq_one_letter_code
_entity_poly.pdbx_strand_id
1 'polypeptide(L)'
;ALKGIRMLRSLALDLSGNDVGDRGVQALASIKDAPLLHTLSLNVECNEVGDTGALALAALGQAPALHTLTLDVKSNKVGPRGAQALGALKDAPMLHTLNLKLRQNRVGDAGAA
;
A
#
# COMPACT_ATOMS: atom_id res chain seq x y z
N ALA A 1 -11.45 -9.72 4.58
CA ALA A 1 -11.28 -8.71 3.51
C ALA A 1 -12.17 -7.52 3.84
N LEU A 2 -11.62 -6.31 3.86
CA LEU A 2 -12.29 -5.07 4.31
C LEU A 2 -13.33 -4.53 3.31
N LYS A 3 -13.84 -5.43 2.44
CA LYS A 3 -14.78 -5.13 1.37
C LYS A 3 -16.14 -4.77 1.97
N GLY A 4 -16.76 -3.70 1.46
CA GLY A 4 -18.10 -3.27 1.87
C GLY A 4 -18.15 -2.34 3.08
N ILE A 5 -16.99 -1.94 3.63
CA ILE A 5 -16.94 -0.91 4.66
C ILE A 5 -17.25 0.45 4.03
N ARG A 6 -18.41 1.03 4.38
CA ARG A 6 -18.89 2.28 3.76
C ARG A 6 -18.68 3.54 4.60
N MET A 7 -18.51 3.40 5.91
CA MET A 7 -18.49 4.54 6.84
C MET A 7 -17.12 4.82 7.48
N LEU A 8 -16.10 4.05 7.11
CA LEU A 8 -14.76 4.18 7.69
C LEU A 8 -14.05 5.38 7.07
N ARG A 9 -13.67 6.34 7.92
CA ARG A 9 -12.96 7.56 7.51
C ARG A 9 -11.44 7.46 7.65
N SER A 10 -10.98 6.70 8.62
CA SER A 10 -9.57 6.50 8.91
C SER A 10 -9.34 5.06 9.34
N LEU A 11 -8.23 4.48 8.88
CA LEU A 11 -7.75 3.19 9.35
C LEU A 11 -6.25 3.27 9.61
N ALA A 12 -5.84 2.83 10.79
CA ALA A 12 -4.45 2.51 11.10
C ALA A 12 -4.38 1.02 11.42
N LEU A 13 -3.54 0.29 10.69
CA LEU A 13 -3.38 -1.15 10.85
C LEU A 13 -1.90 -1.50 10.81
N ASP A 14 -1.42 -2.09 11.90
CA ASP A 14 -0.08 -2.65 11.97
C ASP A 14 -0.15 -4.18 11.92
N LEU A 15 0.44 -4.74 10.88
CA LEU A 15 0.57 -6.17 10.66
C LEU A 15 2.03 -6.58 10.52
N SER A 16 2.98 -5.79 11.03
CA SER A 16 4.40 -6.13 10.90
C SER A 16 4.70 -7.53 11.45
N GLY A 17 5.39 -8.37 10.66
CA GLY A 17 5.78 -9.71 11.07
C GLY A 17 4.66 -10.76 11.15
N ASN A 18 3.58 -10.64 10.38
CA ASN A 18 2.39 -11.52 10.46
C ASN A 18 2.20 -12.44 9.24
N ASP A 19 3.23 -12.68 8.42
CA ASP A 19 3.18 -13.53 7.22
C ASP A 19 1.99 -13.22 6.29
N VAL A 20 1.68 -11.92 6.14
CA VAL A 20 0.53 -11.46 5.34
C VAL A 20 0.66 -11.86 3.87
N GLY A 21 1.88 -11.77 3.31
CA GLY A 21 2.19 -12.10 1.93
C GLY A 21 1.41 -11.26 0.89
N ASP A 22 1.63 -11.58 -0.39
CA ASP A 22 0.96 -10.90 -1.51
C ASP A 22 -0.56 -11.01 -1.44
N ARG A 23 -1.08 -12.20 -1.08
CA ARG A 23 -2.52 -12.45 -1.00
C ARG A 23 -3.17 -11.64 0.11
N GLY A 24 -2.52 -11.51 1.26
CA GLY A 24 -3.05 -10.74 2.37
C GLY A 24 -3.12 -9.25 2.03
N VAL A 25 -2.05 -8.67 1.47
CA VAL A 25 -2.09 -7.25 1.06
C VAL A 25 -3.05 -6.99 -0.09
N GLN A 26 -3.25 -7.95 -1.00
CA GLN A 26 -4.28 -7.86 -2.02
C GLN A 26 -5.70 -7.79 -1.41
N ALA A 27 -5.96 -8.60 -0.38
CA ALA A 27 -7.23 -8.56 0.35
C ALA A 27 -7.42 -7.28 1.18
N LEU A 28 -6.33 -6.67 1.64
CA LEU A 28 -6.35 -5.37 2.34
C LEU A 28 -6.58 -4.22 1.37
N ALA A 29 -5.96 -4.26 0.19
CA ALA A 29 -6.07 -3.23 -0.84
C ALA A 29 -7.50 -3.03 -1.35
N SER A 30 -8.42 -3.97 -1.12
CA SER A 30 -9.85 -3.78 -1.39
C SER A 30 -10.48 -2.63 -0.61
N ILE A 31 -9.81 -2.12 0.44
CA ILE A 31 -10.27 -0.94 1.18
C ILE A 31 -10.27 0.33 0.32
N LYS A 32 -9.60 0.34 -0.83
CA LYS A 32 -9.68 1.45 -1.80
C LYS A 32 -11.11 1.76 -2.23
N ASP A 33 -12.01 0.78 -2.15
CA ASP A 33 -13.42 0.92 -2.53
C ASP A 33 -14.26 1.59 -1.43
N ALA A 34 -13.68 1.90 -0.26
CA ALA A 34 -14.37 2.59 0.82
C ALA A 34 -14.57 4.08 0.44
N PRO A 35 -15.82 4.55 0.25
CA PRO A 35 -16.10 5.86 -0.35
C PRO A 35 -15.75 7.05 0.56
N LEU A 36 -15.56 6.81 1.86
CA LEU A 36 -15.30 7.84 2.86
C LEU A 36 -13.91 7.76 3.49
N LEU A 37 -13.05 6.85 3.02
CA LEU A 37 -11.72 6.64 3.59
C LEU A 37 -10.79 7.80 3.21
N HIS A 38 -10.52 8.69 4.15
CA HIS A 38 -9.65 9.85 3.99
C HIS A 38 -8.20 9.58 4.37
N THR A 39 -7.97 8.68 5.32
CA THR A 39 -6.65 8.40 5.86
C THR A 39 -6.44 6.90 6.01
N LEU A 40 -5.31 6.42 5.51
CA LEU A 40 -4.87 5.05 5.67
C LEU A 40 -3.42 5.02 6.13
N SER A 41 -3.17 4.35 7.24
CA SER A 41 -1.83 3.97 7.69
C SER A 41 -1.75 2.45 7.73
N LEU A 42 -0.95 1.87 6.85
CA LEU A 42 -0.77 0.42 6.76
C LEU A 42 0.71 0.08 6.96
N ASN A 43 1.01 -0.63 8.04
CA ASN A 43 2.33 -1.22 8.27
C ASN A 43 2.27 -2.72 7.96
N VAL A 44 3.00 -3.13 6.93
CA VAL A 44 3.18 -4.54 6.53
C VAL A 44 4.66 -4.87 6.42
N GLU A 45 5.50 -4.24 7.25
CA GLU A 45 6.92 -4.56 7.35
C GLU A 45 7.15 -6.05 7.68
N CYS A 46 8.16 -6.70 7.10
CA CYS A 46 8.48 -8.11 7.37
C CYS A 46 7.31 -9.09 7.09
N ASN A 47 6.67 -9.00 5.93
CA ASN A 47 5.50 -9.83 5.57
C ASN A 47 5.62 -10.55 4.23
N GLU A 48 6.84 -10.70 3.71
CA GLU A 48 7.12 -11.37 2.43
C GLU A 48 6.39 -10.79 1.20
N VAL A 49 5.99 -9.52 1.24
CA VAL A 49 5.30 -8.85 0.14
C VAL A 49 6.25 -8.70 -1.06
N GLY A 50 5.85 -9.21 -2.21
CA GLY A 50 6.57 -9.10 -3.48
C GLY A 50 5.97 -8.04 -4.42
N ASP A 51 6.37 -8.10 -5.69
CA ASP A 51 5.86 -7.20 -6.74
C ASP A 51 4.35 -7.30 -6.92
N THR A 52 3.78 -8.50 -6.80
CA THR A 52 2.34 -8.72 -6.94
C THR A 52 1.56 -8.00 -5.84
N GLY A 53 1.99 -8.12 -4.60
CA GLY A 53 1.37 -7.42 -3.47
C GLY A 53 1.58 -5.91 -3.54
N ALA A 54 2.76 -5.46 -3.96
CA ALA A 54 3.04 -4.05 -4.19
C ALA A 54 2.14 -3.43 -5.28
N LEU A 55 1.94 -4.13 -6.40
CA LEU A 55 0.98 -3.73 -7.45
C LEU A 55 -0.45 -3.63 -6.91
N ALA A 56 -0.86 -4.55 -6.04
CA ALA A 56 -2.18 -4.49 -5.42
C ALA A 56 -2.29 -3.28 -4.47
N LEU A 57 -1.27 -3.00 -3.66
CA LEU A 57 -1.20 -1.83 -2.78
C LEU A 57 -1.18 -0.51 -3.57
N ALA A 58 -0.53 -0.46 -4.74
CA ALA A 58 -0.53 0.71 -5.62
C ALA A 58 -1.96 1.07 -6.09
N ALA A 59 -2.88 0.11 -6.13
CA ALA A 59 -4.27 0.39 -6.46
C ALA A 59 -4.99 1.26 -5.40
N LEU A 60 -4.42 1.45 -4.21
CA LEU A 60 -4.92 2.41 -3.21
C LEU A 60 -4.96 3.85 -3.76
N GLY A 61 -4.14 4.19 -4.75
CA GLY A 61 -4.19 5.48 -5.45
C GLY A 61 -5.48 5.72 -6.24
N GLN A 62 -6.31 4.69 -6.44
CA GLN A 62 -7.62 4.79 -7.07
C GLN A 62 -8.76 5.05 -6.07
N ALA A 63 -8.44 5.13 -4.77
CA ALA A 63 -9.45 5.36 -3.74
C ALA A 63 -10.08 6.76 -3.91
N PRO A 64 -11.42 6.87 -3.94
CA PRO A 64 -12.12 8.08 -4.39
C PRO A 64 -12.01 9.25 -3.41
N ALA A 65 -11.58 9.01 -2.17
CA ALA A 65 -11.53 10.03 -1.12
C ALA A 65 -10.24 9.94 -0.28
N LEU A 66 -9.22 9.17 -0.69
CA LEU A 66 -8.02 8.95 0.12
C LEU A 66 -7.04 10.12 -0.05
N HIS A 67 -6.93 10.94 1.00
CA HIS A 67 -6.09 12.13 1.00
C HIS A 67 -4.70 11.89 1.61
N THR A 68 -4.61 10.96 2.56
CA THR A 68 -3.37 10.65 3.27
C THR A 68 -3.13 9.15 3.29
N LEU A 69 -1.98 8.74 2.78
CA LEU A 69 -1.54 7.35 2.76
C LEU A 69 -0.16 7.26 3.39
N THR A 70 -0.07 6.51 4.48
CA THR A 70 1.19 6.02 5.03
C THR A 70 1.28 4.54 4.78
N LEU A 71 2.30 4.12 4.03
CA LEU A 71 2.53 2.73 3.66
C LEU A 71 3.95 2.33 4.03
N ASP A 72 4.06 1.45 5.03
CA ASP A 72 5.32 0.85 5.43
C ASP A 72 5.41 -0.57 4.89
N VAL A 73 6.25 -0.76 3.87
CA VAL A 73 6.54 -2.05 3.23
C VAL A 73 8.00 -2.42 3.42
N LYS A 74 8.68 -1.91 4.46
CA LYS A 74 10.09 -2.26 4.75
C LYS A 74 10.30 -3.76 4.90
N SER A 75 11.54 -4.22 4.66
CA SER A 75 11.94 -5.60 4.94
C SER A 75 11.04 -6.65 4.27
N ASN A 76 10.70 -6.42 3.00
CA ASN A 76 9.87 -7.29 2.18
C ASN A 76 10.66 -7.77 0.94
N LYS A 77 9.96 -8.35 -0.02
CA LYS A 77 10.51 -8.90 -1.27
C LYS A 77 10.13 -8.02 -2.49
N VAL A 78 9.77 -6.75 -2.29
CA VAL A 78 9.36 -5.84 -3.37
C VAL A 78 10.53 -5.60 -4.32
N GLY A 79 10.33 -5.89 -5.59
CA GLY A 79 11.30 -5.73 -6.67
C GLY A 79 11.14 -4.39 -7.40
N PRO A 80 11.84 -4.21 -8.54
CA PRO A 80 11.78 -2.97 -9.31
C PRO A 80 10.38 -2.62 -9.80
N ARG A 81 9.60 -3.62 -10.26
CA ARG A 81 8.25 -3.39 -10.80
C ARG A 81 7.27 -2.95 -9.72
N GLY A 82 7.32 -3.60 -8.55
CA GLY A 82 6.49 -3.22 -7.42
C GLY A 82 6.85 -1.85 -6.88
N ALA A 83 8.14 -1.51 -6.83
CA ALA A 83 8.60 -0.19 -6.41
C ALA A 83 8.13 0.92 -7.35
N GLN A 84 8.24 0.74 -8.67
CA GLN A 84 7.71 1.70 -9.65
C GLN A 84 6.20 1.89 -9.49
N ALA A 85 5.45 0.81 -9.30
CA ALA A 85 4.01 0.87 -9.09
C ALA A 85 3.64 1.66 -7.81
N LEU A 86 4.35 1.41 -6.70
CA LEU A 86 4.17 2.16 -5.47
C LEU A 86 4.62 3.62 -5.62
N GLY A 87 5.66 3.90 -6.41
CA GLY A 87 6.11 5.25 -6.74
C GLY A 87 5.07 6.07 -7.50
N ALA A 88 4.28 5.43 -8.37
CA ALA A 88 3.18 6.06 -9.11
C ALA A 88 2.03 6.54 -8.20
N LEU A 89 1.99 6.16 -6.92
CA LEU A 89 1.06 6.72 -5.94
C LEU A 89 1.21 8.23 -5.76
N LYS A 90 2.39 8.80 -6.09
CA LYS A 90 2.61 10.26 -6.07
C LYS A 90 1.71 11.01 -7.06
N ASP A 91 1.25 10.32 -8.11
CA ASP A 91 0.40 10.87 -9.18
C ASP A 91 -1.08 10.55 -8.95
N ALA A 92 -1.43 9.97 -7.78
CA ALA A 92 -2.82 9.64 -7.44
C ALA A 92 -3.65 10.93 -7.24
N PRO A 93 -4.80 11.07 -7.91
CA PRO A 93 -5.49 12.36 -8.05
C PRO A 93 -6.05 12.91 -6.73
N MET A 94 -6.38 12.03 -5.77
CA MET A 94 -6.94 12.42 -4.48
C MET A 94 -5.89 12.54 -3.37
N LEU A 95 -4.67 12.04 -3.60
CA LEU A 95 -3.68 11.88 -2.56
C LEU A 95 -2.84 13.16 -2.41
N HIS A 96 -2.95 13.79 -1.24
CA HIS A 96 -2.21 15.01 -0.90
C HIS A 96 -0.97 14.72 -0.05
N THR A 97 -0.93 13.56 0.61
CA THR A 97 0.18 13.15 1.46
C THR A 97 0.47 11.68 1.27
N LEU A 98 1.69 11.39 0.81
CA LEU A 98 2.22 10.05 0.66
C LEU A 98 3.47 9.89 1.52
N ASN A 99 3.39 9.00 2.51
CA ASN A 99 4.54 8.52 3.27
C ASN A 99 4.83 7.07 2.88
N LEU A 100 5.76 6.86 1.96
CA LEU A 100 6.13 5.54 1.46
C LEU A 100 7.49 5.11 2.00
N LYS A 101 7.55 3.97 2.69
CA LYS A 101 8.81 3.40 3.20
C LYS A 101 9.10 2.07 2.51
N LEU A 102 10.15 2.07 1.70
CA LEU A 102 10.58 0.94 0.86
C LEU A 102 11.93 0.32 1.27
N ARG A 103 12.57 0.77 2.36
CA ARG A 103 13.92 0.29 2.74
C ARG A 103 13.93 -1.23 2.94
N GLN A 104 15.09 -1.86 2.73
CA GLN A 104 15.27 -3.31 2.90
C GLN A 104 14.34 -4.12 1.97
N ASN A 105 14.18 -3.68 0.73
CA ASN A 105 13.55 -4.42 -0.37
C ASN A 105 14.56 -4.66 -1.50
N ARG A 106 14.10 -5.29 -2.59
CA ARG A 106 14.90 -5.65 -3.78
C ARG A 106 14.67 -4.67 -4.95
N VAL A 107 14.52 -3.38 -4.64
CA VAL A 107 14.10 -2.33 -5.59
C VAL A 107 15.05 -2.20 -6.78
N GLY A 108 16.37 -2.27 -6.54
CA GLY A 108 17.39 -2.03 -7.56
C GLY A 108 17.31 -0.63 -8.20
N ASP A 109 18.25 -0.31 -9.08
CA ASP A 109 18.32 1.03 -9.68
C ASP A 109 17.10 1.34 -10.57
N ALA A 110 16.64 0.33 -11.32
CA ALA A 110 15.47 0.46 -12.19
C ALA A 110 14.19 0.80 -11.40
N GLY A 111 14.09 0.35 -10.14
CA GLY A 111 12.93 0.60 -9.30
C GLY A 111 12.97 1.95 -8.56
N ALA A 112 14.10 2.66 -8.60
CA ALA A 112 14.29 3.95 -7.94
C ALA A 112 13.98 5.17 -8.83
N ALA A 113 13.72 4.95 -10.12
CA ALA A 113 13.33 5.96 -11.11
C ALA A 113 11.83 6.28 -11.04
#